data_AF-A0A1I6S8B0-F1
#
_entry.id   AF-A0A1I6S8B0-F1
#
_cell.length_a   1.000
_cell.length_b   1.000
_cell.length_c   1.000
_cell.angle_alpha   90.00
_cell.angle_beta   90.00
_cell.angle_gamma   90.00
#
_symmetry.space_group_name_H-M   'P 1'
#
loop_
_entity.id
_entity.type
_entity.pdbx_description
1 polymer ?
#
loop_
_entity_poly.entity_id
_entity_poly.type
_entity_poly.pdbx_seq_one_letter_code
_entity_poly.pdbx_strand_id
1 'polypeptide(L)'
;MIPDDTPGSGPGFLVLLNDPFVAEDVARSISEHDPTAQVVCAQTPEAALLLVQSEGRIGVALLQMAPSEVARSALGQLLSASGTRIALAGDAAEQQGSACAYEVLQRPFSSAEIIRVLSRARAS
;
A
#
# COMPACT_ATOMS: atom_id res chain seq x y z
N MET A 1 -5.17 -19.00 29.23
CA MET A 1 -5.88 -18.23 28.20
C MET A 1 -4.83 -17.88 27.16
N ILE A 2 -4.71 -18.70 26.12
CA ILE A 2 -3.84 -18.39 24.99
C ILE A 2 -4.66 -17.40 24.15
N PRO A 3 -4.16 -16.21 23.80
CA PRO A 3 -4.86 -15.36 22.87
C PRO A 3 -5.00 -16.14 21.56
N ASP A 4 -6.21 -16.20 21.05
CA ASP A 4 -6.54 -16.76 19.75
C ASP A 4 -5.86 -15.84 18.71
N ASP A 5 -4.62 -16.15 18.35
CA ASP A 5 -3.87 -15.50 17.27
C ASP A 5 -4.42 -16.03 15.93
N THR A 6 -5.74 -15.87 15.75
CA THR A 6 -6.34 -16.00 14.43
C THR A 6 -5.68 -14.95 13.56
N PRO A 7 -5.02 -15.32 12.44
CA PRO A 7 -4.48 -14.32 11.52
C PRO A 7 -5.65 -13.42 11.14
N GLY A 8 -5.53 -12.14 11.51
CA GLY A 8 -6.57 -11.13 11.29
C GLY A 8 -7.18 -11.27 9.90
N SER A 9 -8.43 -11.71 9.84
CA SER A 9 -9.12 -12.00 8.57
C SER A 9 -9.52 -10.72 7.81
N GLY A 10 -8.96 -9.57 8.20
CA GLY A 10 -9.22 -8.28 7.58
C GLY A 10 -8.41 -8.07 6.30
N PRO A 11 -8.64 -6.94 5.61
CA PRO A 11 -7.95 -6.63 4.37
C PRO A 11 -6.44 -6.47 4.60
N GLY A 12 -5.63 -7.13 3.77
CA GLY A 12 -4.17 -6.97 3.76
C GLY A 12 -3.75 -5.69 3.03
N PHE A 13 -2.83 -4.95 3.63
CA PHE A 13 -2.24 -3.72 3.09
C PHE A 13 -0.72 -3.84 3.02
N LEU A 14 -0.16 -3.43 1.88
CA LEU A 14 1.28 -3.21 1.72
C LEU A 14 1.56 -1.71 1.72
N VAL A 15 2.52 -1.27 2.54
CA VAL A 15 3.04 0.10 2.53
C VAL A 15 4.53 0.04 2.17
N LEU A 16 4.85 0.42 0.93
CA LEU A 16 6.22 0.56 0.46
C LEU A 16 6.57 2.04 0.42
N LEU A 17 7.25 2.55 1.45
CA LEU A 17 7.76 3.93 1.50
C LEU A 17 9.22 3.92 1.96
N ASN A 18 10.03 4.82 1.42
CA ASN A 18 11.46 4.88 1.74
C ASN A 18 11.74 5.43 3.15
N ASP A 19 10.84 6.28 3.66
CA ASP A 19 10.95 6.84 5.01
C ASP A 19 10.21 5.93 6.00
N PRO A 20 10.90 5.31 6.97
CA PRO A 20 10.29 4.39 7.92
C PRO A 20 9.31 5.08 8.87
N PHE A 21 9.53 6.36 9.21
CA PHE A 21 8.62 7.10 10.09
C PHE A 21 7.31 7.41 9.36
N VAL A 22 7.39 7.75 8.08
CA VAL A 22 6.19 7.96 7.25
C VAL A 22 5.46 6.64 7.03
N ALA A 23 6.19 5.54 6.78
CA ALA A 23 5.59 4.21 6.65
C ALA A 23 4.84 3.79 7.91
N GLU A 24 5.43 4.00 9.09
CA GLU A 24 4.82 3.70 10.38
C GLU A 24 3.57 4.57 10.64
N ASP A 25 3.63 5.86 10.33
CA ASP A 25 2.50 6.78 10.48
C ASP A 25 1.31 6.40 9.57
N VAL A 26 1.61 6.01 8.32
CA VAL A 26 0.59 5.48 7.39
C VAL A 26 0.00 4.18 7.92
N ALA A 27 0.83 3.25 8.38
CA ALA A 27 0.37 1.97 8.91
C ALA A 27 -0.49 2.14 10.16
N ARG A 28 -0.11 3.07 11.05
CA ARG A 28 -0.90 3.46 12.21
C ARG A 28 -2.24 4.05 11.79
N SER A 29 -2.24 4.98 10.84
CA SER A 29 -3.48 5.59 10.32
C SER A 29 -4.45 4.56 9.74
N ILE A 30 -3.93 3.54 9.02
CA ILE A 30 -4.74 2.43 8.50
C ILE A 30 -5.33 1.60 9.65
N SER A 31 -4.50 1.22 10.63
CA SER A 31 -4.90 0.37 11.76
C SER A 31 -5.89 1.07 12.70
N GLU A 32 -5.77 2.39 12.85
CA GLU A 32 -6.73 3.21 13.61
C GLU A 32 -8.10 3.27 12.93
N HIS A 33 -8.12 3.28 11.59
CA HIS A 33 -9.36 3.31 10.81
C HIS A 33 -10.02 1.93 10.67
N ASP A 34 -9.22 0.89 10.46
CA ASP A 34 -9.64 -0.50 10.37
C ASP A 34 -8.78 -1.36 11.32
N PRO A 35 -9.24 -1.58 12.57
CA PRO A 35 -8.50 -2.38 13.55
C PRO A 35 -8.29 -3.85 13.15
N THR A 36 -8.96 -4.32 12.10
CA THR A 36 -8.80 -5.69 11.59
C THR A 36 -7.82 -5.78 10.43
N ALA A 37 -7.39 -4.63 9.89
CA ALA A 37 -6.45 -4.57 8.78
C ALA A 37 -5.09 -5.16 9.18
N GLN A 38 -4.51 -5.94 8.26
CA GLN A 38 -3.13 -6.39 8.38
C GLN A 38 -2.26 -5.48 7.52
N VAL A 39 -1.35 -4.72 8.15
CA VAL A 39 -0.48 -3.80 7.44
C VAL A 39 0.95 -4.30 7.51
N VAL A 40 1.57 -4.47 6.34
CA VAL A 40 2.98 -4.83 6.22
C VAL A 40 3.75 -3.69 5.55
N CYS A 41 4.88 -3.33 6.16
CA CYS A 41 5.71 -2.23 5.69
C CYS A 41 7.00 -2.75 5.05
N ALA A 42 7.39 -2.15 3.95
CA ALA A 42 8.66 -2.40 3.27
C ALA A 42 9.32 -1.08 2.91
N GLN A 43 10.65 -1.08 2.83
CA GLN A 43 11.44 0.08 2.40
C GLN A 43 12.02 -0.09 1.00
N THR A 44 12.02 -1.32 0.47
CA THR A 44 12.49 -1.59 -0.89
C THR A 44 11.52 -2.52 -1.64
N PRO A 45 11.47 -2.43 -2.98
CA PRO A 45 10.63 -3.33 -3.78
C PRO A 45 10.96 -4.80 -3.57
N GLU A 46 12.21 -5.16 -3.31
CA GLU A 46 12.64 -6.54 -3.06
C GLU A 46 12.10 -7.05 -1.71
N ALA A 47 12.18 -6.23 -0.67
CA ALA A 47 11.61 -6.57 0.64
C ALA A 47 10.09 -6.69 0.56
N ALA A 48 9.43 -5.76 -0.14
CA ALA A 48 7.99 -5.81 -0.39
C ALA A 48 7.60 -7.10 -1.14
N LEU A 49 8.37 -7.50 -2.15
CA LEU A 49 8.11 -8.70 -2.93
C LEU A 49 8.19 -9.97 -2.06
N LEU A 50 9.13 -10.04 -1.13
CA LEU A 50 9.22 -11.15 -0.18
C LEU A 50 8.00 -11.18 0.76
N LEU A 51 7.58 -10.03 1.28
CA LEU A 51 6.42 -9.92 2.17
C LEU A 51 5.12 -10.31 1.47
N VAL A 52 4.88 -9.83 0.25
CA VAL A 52 3.68 -10.18 -0.53
C VAL A 52 3.60 -11.69 -0.77
N GLN A 53 4.75 -12.34 -0.99
CA GLN A 53 4.80 -13.79 -1.18
C GLN A 53 4.58 -14.58 0.12
N SER A 54 4.92 -14.04 1.29
CA SER A 54 4.76 -14.72 2.58
C SER A 54 3.40 -14.47 3.25
N GLU A 55 2.88 -13.24 3.15
CA GLU A 55 1.69 -12.77 3.90
C GLU A 55 0.37 -13.08 3.18
N GLY A 56 0.44 -13.63 1.97
CA GLY A 56 -0.75 -14.02 1.21
C GLY A 56 -1.43 -12.83 0.52
N ARG A 57 -2.71 -12.59 0.81
CA ARG A 57 -3.57 -11.73 -0.03
C ARG A 57 -3.49 -10.25 0.38
N ILE A 58 -2.64 -9.49 -0.29
CA ILE A 58 -2.65 -8.02 -0.24
C ILE A 58 -3.80 -7.48 -1.10
N GLY A 59 -4.79 -6.86 -0.46
CA GLY A 59 -5.92 -6.23 -1.13
C GLY A 59 -5.62 -4.84 -1.68
N VAL A 60 -4.78 -4.08 -0.96
CA VAL A 60 -4.38 -2.71 -1.34
C VAL A 60 -2.89 -2.49 -1.08
N ALA A 61 -2.21 -1.80 -1.98
CA ALA A 61 -0.81 -1.42 -1.83
C ALA A 61 -0.61 0.08 -2.04
N LEU A 62 0.10 0.73 -1.12
CA LEU A 62 0.65 2.07 -1.29
C LEU A 62 2.14 1.96 -1.65
N LEU A 63 2.53 2.40 -2.84
CA LEU A 63 3.90 2.27 -3.34
C LEU A 63 4.53 3.64 -3.60
N GLN A 64 5.70 3.89 -3.02
CA GLN A 64 6.57 4.99 -3.43
C GLN A 64 7.40 4.56 -4.65
N MET A 65 6.76 4.56 -5.81
CA MET A 65 7.36 4.17 -7.11
C MET A 65 6.82 5.05 -8.22
N ALA A 66 7.59 5.26 -9.29
CA ALA A 66 7.06 5.90 -10.49
C ALA A 66 6.04 4.98 -11.18
N PRO A 67 4.97 5.53 -11.80
CA PRO A 67 3.94 4.71 -12.45
C PRO A 67 4.50 3.78 -13.55
N SER A 68 5.54 4.21 -14.25
CA SER A 68 6.25 3.40 -15.25
C SER A 68 7.06 2.25 -14.64
N GLU A 69 7.57 2.41 -13.42
CA GLU A 69 8.32 1.39 -12.70
C GLU A 69 7.39 0.29 -12.18
N VAL A 70 6.18 0.65 -11.73
CA VAL A 70 5.19 -0.33 -11.27
C VAL A 70 4.91 -1.36 -12.36
N ALA A 71 4.61 -0.91 -13.58
CA ALA A 71 4.34 -1.80 -14.72
C ALA A 71 5.53 -2.71 -15.10
N ARG A 72 6.76 -2.26 -14.84
CA ARG A 72 7.99 -2.97 -15.21
C ARG A 72 8.55 -3.85 -14.09
N SER A 73 8.15 -3.60 -12.85
CA SER A 73 8.67 -4.30 -11.67
C SER A 73 8.00 -5.65 -11.44
N ALA A 74 8.76 -6.62 -10.93
CA ALA A 74 8.21 -7.90 -10.50
C ALA A 74 7.14 -7.72 -9.41
N LEU A 75 7.33 -6.76 -8.49
CA LEU A 75 6.36 -6.40 -7.47
C LEU A 75 5.03 -5.92 -8.09
N GLY A 76 5.08 -4.93 -8.98
CA GLY A 76 3.86 -4.40 -9.60
C GLY A 76 3.13 -5.42 -10.46
N GLN A 77 3.87 -6.32 -11.14
CA GLN A 77 3.28 -7.45 -11.87
C GLN A 77 2.59 -8.45 -10.93
N LEU A 78 3.24 -8.81 -9.82
CA LEU A 78 2.66 -9.71 -8.81
C LEU A 78 1.38 -9.13 -8.19
N LEU A 79 1.43 -7.86 -7.78
CA LEU A 79 0.28 -7.15 -7.21
C LEU A 79 -0.88 -7.07 -8.21
N SER A 80 -0.58 -6.71 -9.46
CA SER A 80 -1.60 -6.63 -10.52
C SER A 80 -2.23 -8.00 -10.82
N ALA A 81 -1.41 -9.05 -10.91
CA ALA A 81 -1.88 -10.42 -11.14
C ALA A 81 -2.73 -10.95 -9.98
N SER A 82 -2.47 -10.49 -8.75
CA SER A 82 -3.22 -10.83 -7.54
C SER A 82 -4.53 -10.03 -7.40
N GLY A 83 -4.81 -9.10 -8.33
CA GLY A 83 -5.93 -8.18 -8.25
C GLY A 83 -5.79 -7.14 -7.13
N THR A 84 -4.57 -6.91 -6.64
CA THR A 84 -4.27 -5.89 -5.65
C THR A 84 -4.52 -4.51 -6.24
N ARG A 85 -5.13 -3.64 -5.45
CA ARG A 85 -5.36 -2.25 -5.81
C ARG A 85 -4.15 -1.41 -5.45
N ILE A 86 -3.59 -0.70 -6.42
CA ILE A 86 -2.33 0.02 -6.25
C ILE A 86 -2.62 1.52 -6.20
N ALA A 87 -2.14 2.16 -5.13
CA ALA A 87 -2.01 3.60 -5.00
C ALA A 87 -0.52 3.97 -4.95
N LEU A 88 -0.18 5.16 -5.45
CA LEU A 88 1.19 5.63 -5.55
C LEU A 88 1.45 6.86 -4.68
N ALA A 89 2.69 7.00 -4.26
CA ALA A 89 3.19 8.17 -3.55
C ALA A 89 4.52 8.64 -4.14
N GLY A 90 4.86 9.90 -3.92
CA GLY A 90 6.15 10.48 -4.29
C GLY A 90 6.12 11.29 -5.59
N ASP A 91 7.23 11.98 -5.85
CA ASP A 91 7.30 13.07 -6.83
C ASP A 91 6.89 12.63 -8.24
N ALA A 92 7.33 11.46 -8.69
CA ALA A 92 7.06 10.96 -10.03
C ALA A 92 5.57 10.69 -10.27
N ALA A 93 4.86 10.18 -9.25
CA ALA A 93 3.43 9.94 -9.33
C ALA A 93 2.65 11.27 -9.24
N GLU A 94 3.07 12.17 -8.36
CA GLU A 94 2.45 13.50 -8.18
C GLU A 94 2.54 14.34 -9.45
N GLN A 95 3.71 14.36 -10.11
CA GLN A 95 3.94 15.12 -11.35
C GLN A 95 3.06 14.63 -12.52
N GLN A 96 2.75 13.33 -12.57
CA GLN A 96 1.90 12.79 -13.63
C GLN A 96 0.41 13.17 -13.45
N GLY A 97 0.00 13.49 -12.22
CA GLY A 97 -1.34 13.99 -11.89
C GLY A 97 -2.46 13.13 -12.49
N SER A 98 -3.42 13.77 -13.15
CA SER A 98 -4.58 13.10 -13.76
C SER A 98 -4.25 12.14 -14.91
N ALA A 99 -3.02 12.17 -15.44
CA ALA A 99 -2.56 11.20 -16.43
C ALA A 99 -2.03 9.91 -15.78
N CYS A 100 -1.93 9.85 -14.45
CA CYS A 100 -1.57 8.63 -13.73
C CYS A 100 -2.72 7.62 -13.82
N ALA A 101 -2.39 6.37 -14.13
CA ALA A 101 -3.36 5.27 -14.15
C ALA A 101 -3.74 4.76 -12.76
N TYR A 102 -3.08 5.28 -11.71
CA TYR A 102 -3.24 4.87 -10.32
C TYR A 102 -3.75 6.05 -9.48
N GLU A 103 -4.39 5.75 -8.36
CA GLU A 103 -4.64 6.75 -7.34
C GLU A 103 -3.30 7.26 -6.79
N VAL A 104 -3.19 8.58 -6.57
CA VAL A 104 -1.94 9.20 -6.10
C VAL A 104 -2.19 9.91 -4.78
N LEU A 105 -1.40 9.55 -3.76
CA LEU A 105 -1.34 10.25 -2.49
C LEU A 105 -0.45 11.49 -2.62
N GLN A 106 -1.09 12.66 -2.60
CA GLN A 106 -0.42 13.96 -2.75
C GLN A 106 0.15 14.45 -1.41
N ARG A 107 1.40 14.91 -1.39
CA ARG A 107 2.01 15.54 -0.21
C ARG A 107 1.72 17.04 -0.14
N PRO A 108 1.56 17.62 1.08
CA PRO A 108 1.45 16.93 2.36
C PRO A 108 0.07 16.25 2.51
N PHE A 109 0.04 15.08 3.15
CA PHE A 109 -1.20 14.32 3.37
C PHE A 109 -1.55 14.21 4.86
N SER A 110 -2.82 13.98 5.14
CA SER A 110 -3.34 13.65 6.47
C SER A 110 -3.80 12.19 6.52
N SER A 111 -4.03 11.65 7.71
CA SER A 111 -4.64 10.32 7.89
C SER A 111 -5.96 10.17 7.12
N ALA A 112 -6.79 11.22 7.09
CA ALA A 112 -8.04 11.20 6.33
C ALA A 112 -7.81 11.05 4.81
N GLU A 113 -6.79 11.71 4.26
CA GLU A 113 -6.45 11.61 2.84
C GLU A 113 -5.83 10.24 2.49
N ILE A 114 -5.03 9.66 3.39
CA ILE A 114 -4.52 8.28 3.25
C ILE A 114 -5.71 7.31 3.08
N ILE A 115 -6.65 7.31 4.03
CA ILE A 115 -7.80 6.41 3.99
C ILE A 115 -8.66 6.64 2.75
N ARG A 116 -8.84 7.90 2.35
CA ARG A 116 -9.60 8.26 1.16
C ARG A 116 -8.98 7.69 -0.11
N VAL A 117 -7.68 7.85 -0.30
CA VAL A 117 -6.93 7.33 -1.45
C VAL A 117 -7.00 5.80 -1.48
N LEU A 118 -6.74 5.14 -0.34
CA LEU A 118 -6.79 3.67 -0.26
C LEU A 118 -8.21 3.13 -0.51
N SER A 119 -9.24 3.82 -0.04
CA SER A 119 -10.64 3.44 -0.26
C SER A 119 -11.06 3.61 -1.73
N ARG A 120 -10.59 4.66 -2.41
CA ARG A 120 -10.83 4.87 -3.85
C ARG A 120 -10.14 3.81 -4.70
N ALA A 121 -8.92 3.44 -4.33
CA ALA A 121 -8.22 2.33 -4.97
C ALA A 121 -9.02 1.03 -4.86
N ARG A 122 -9.73 0.79 -3.74
CA ARG A 122 -10.61 -0.40 -3.56
C ARG A 122 -11.86 -0.42 -4.44
N ALA A 123 -12.42 0.73 -4.80
CA ALA A 123 -13.73 0.85 -5.45
C ALA A 123 -13.68 0.82 -6.99
N SER A 124 -12.48 0.79 -7.58
CA SER A 124 -12.28 0.70 -9.04
C SER A 124 -12.25 -0.74 -9.52
#